data_AF-A0A1V5XBF2-F1
#
_entry.id   AF-A0A1V5XBF2-F1
#
_cell.length_a   1.000
_cell.length_b   1.000
_cell.length_c   1.000
_cell.angle_alpha   90.00
_cell.angle_beta   90.00
_cell.angle_gamma   90.00
#
_symmetry.space_group_name_H-M   'P 1'
#
loop_
_entity.id
_entity.type
_entity.pdbx_description
1 polymer ?
#
loop_
_entity_poly.entity_id
_entity_poly.type
_entity_poly.pdbx_seq_one_letter_code
_entity_poly.pdbx_strand_id
1 'polypeptide(L)'
;MNVVKPKLKSLGITLSECAKKLMISRPTLDSYIDLYEKGQQIPQEKYQLIFDRLFSNEIFDKETFLAEVDSIHFLIERDQMLGTLELNPQKTDIITSVIAEMKNDMSEADCNLDIYIFVNMLIRSYRKNPIFQNLANYFLVLNGQTDINNINDDEKRFFSNCYKLFHEELTQESETDNEYLEKFYKRVESLNLEKQRQMEDLKTTLSNKISERISELTKLGINPEDISIDELMENMK
;
A
#
# COMPACT_ATOMS: atom_id res chain seq x y z
N MET A 1 35.23 -3.99 -13.42
CA MET A 1 35.59 -5.25 -14.10
C MET A 1 34.29 -5.83 -14.60
N ASN A 2 34.15 -6.17 -15.89
CA ASN A 2 32.85 -6.63 -16.43
C ASN A 2 32.61 -8.07 -15.97
N VAL A 3 31.71 -8.28 -15.00
CA VAL A 3 31.53 -9.58 -14.32
C VAL A 3 30.25 -10.29 -14.75
N VAL A 4 29.23 -9.55 -15.20
CA VAL A 4 27.87 -10.10 -15.36
C VAL A 4 27.76 -10.92 -16.64
N LYS A 5 28.12 -10.32 -17.79
CA LYS A 5 28.02 -11.00 -19.10
C LYS A 5 28.94 -12.25 -19.18
N PRO A 6 30.20 -12.22 -18.69
CA PRO A 6 31.04 -13.41 -18.64
C PRO A 6 30.48 -14.51 -17.75
N LYS A 7 29.93 -14.17 -16.57
CA LYS A 7 29.33 -15.14 -15.65
C LYS A 7 28.11 -15.82 -16.27
N LEU A 8 27.19 -15.07 -16.88
CA LEU A 8 26.05 -15.68 -17.59
C LEU A 8 26.52 -16.64 -18.70
N LYS A 9 27.57 -16.26 -19.44
CA LYS A 9 28.16 -17.10 -20.49
C LYS A 9 28.77 -18.39 -19.92
N SER A 10 29.50 -18.34 -18.81
CA SER A 10 30.08 -19.54 -18.19
C SER A 10 29.02 -20.50 -17.67
N LEU A 11 27.86 -19.98 -17.26
CA LEU A 11 26.69 -20.77 -16.83
C LEU A 11 25.85 -21.26 -18.02
N GLY A 12 26.19 -20.89 -19.26
CA GLY A 12 25.40 -21.22 -20.44
C GLY A 12 23.98 -20.68 -20.37
N ILE A 13 23.82 -19.44 -19.89
CA ILE A 13 22.55 -18.72 -19.81
C ILE A 13 22.62 -17.55 -20.77
N THR A 14 21.62 -17.44 -21.65
CA THR A 14 21.57 -16.32 -22.56
C THR A 14 21.08 -15.07 -21.84
N LEU A 15 21.53 -13.96 -22.39
CA LEU A 15 21.18 -12.63 -21.93
C LEU A 15 19.65 -12.38 -22.08
N SER A 16 19.01 -12.96 -23.09
CA SER A 16 17.54 -12.92 -23.26
C SER A 16 16.81 -13.81 -22.26
N GLU A 17 17.33 -15.00 -21.94
CA GLU A 17 16.77 -15.87 -20.90
C GLU A 17 16.80 -15.19 -19.53
N CYS A 18 17.91 -14.54 -19.19
CA CYS A 18 18.06 -13.79 -17.95
C CYS A 18 17.05 -12.63 -17.87
N ALA A 19 16.90 -11.84 -18.94
CA ALA A 19 15.92 -10.75 -19.00
C ALA A 19 14.49 -11.27 -18.78
N LYS A 20 14.13 -12.37 -19.45
CA LYS A 20 12.81 -12.99 -19.32
C LYS A 20 12.53 -13.45 -17.90
N LYS A 21 13.49 -14.14 -17.25
CA LYS A 21 13.33 -14.63 -15.87
C LYS A 21 13.23 -13.49 -14.86
N LEU A 22 13.95 -12.38 -15.08
CA LEU A 22 13.87 -11.17 -14.26
C LEU A 22 12.67 -10.26 -14.60
N MET A 23 11.83 -10.66 -15.57
CA MET A 23 10.66 -9.92 -16.06
C MET A 23 10.97 -8.46 -16.45
N ILE A 24 12.16 -8.21 -16.98
CA ILE A 24 12.58 -6.90 -17.48
C ILE A 24 12.85 -6.96 -18.98
N SER A 25 12.75 -5.80 -19.62
CA SER A 25 13.10 -5.69 -21.03
C SER A 25 14.60 -5.93 -21.23
N ARG A 26 14.95 -6.42 -22.42
CA ARG A 26 16.35 -6.61 -22.83
C ARG A 26 17.17 -5.30 -22.70
N PRO A 27 16.70 -4.14 -23.19
CA PRO A 27 17.36 -2.86 -22.95
C PRO A 27 17.51 -2.49 -21.47
N THR A 28 16.51 -2.78 -20.64
CA THR A 28 16.56 -2.53 -19.18
C THR A 28 17.66 -3.36 -18.54
N LEU A 29 17.74 -4.66 -18.87
CA LEU A 29 18.80 -5.53 -18.37
C LEU A 29 20.19 -5.01 -18.78
N ASP A 30 20.37 -4.61 -20.04
CA ASP A 30 21.65 -4.08 -20.50
C ASP A 30 22.03 -2.79 -19.76
N SER A 31 21.08 -1.88 -19.53
CA SER A 31 21.27 -0.68 -18.72
C SER A 31 21.67 -0.99 -17.27
N TYR A 32 20.98 -1.93 -16.62
CA TYR A 32 21.27 -2.33 -15.24
C TYR A 32 22.62 -3.01 -15.10
N ILE A 33 23.02 -3.85 -16.07
CA ILE A 33 24.37 -4.42 -16.12
C ILE A 33 25.41 -3.32 -16.19
N ASP A 34 25.23 -2.34 -17.08
CA ASP A 34 26.19 -1.24 -17.26
C ASP A 34 26.32 -0.38 -15.99
N LEU A 35 25.22 -0.13 -15.27
CA LEU A 35 25.24 0.58 -13.98
C LEU A 35 25.98 -0.25 -12.91
N TYR A 36 25.60 -1.51 -12.76
CA TYR A 36 26.17 -2.44 -11.78
C TYR A 36 27.68 -2.61 -11.96
N GLU A 37 28.15 -2.83 -13.19
CA GLU A 37 29.59 -3.03 -13.49
C GLU A 37 30.42 -1.75 -13.29
N LYS A 38 29.79 -0.57 -13.31
CA LYS A 38 30.40 0.73 -12.96
C LYS A 38 30.34 1.05 -11.47
N GLY A 39 29.75 0.18 -10.64
CA GLY A 39 29.51 0.44 -9.22
C GLY A 39 28.48 1.54 -8.97
N GLN A 40 27.60 1.81 -9.94
CA GLN A 40 26.51 2.76 -9.80
C GLN A 40 25.25 2.03 -9.33
N GLN A 41 24.42 2.74 -8.56
CA GLN A 41 23.17 2.18 -8.03
C GLN A 41 22.15 1.97 -9.16
N ILE A 42 21.56 0.78 -9.20
CA ILE A 42 20.39 0.49 -10.03
C ILE A 42 19.19 1.27 -9.47
N PRO A 43 18.41 2.02 -10.30
CA PRO A 43 17.34 2.89 -9.82
C PRO A 43 16.26 2.21 -8.97
N GLN A 44 15.96 0.93 -9.26
CA GLN A 44 15.01 0.14 -8.47
C GLN A 44 15.77 -0.72 -7.45
N GLU A 45 15.55 -0.44 -6.16
CA GLU A 45 16.24 -1.09 -5.03
C GLU A 45 16.09 -2.62 -5.05
N LYS A 46 14.92 -3.15 -5.43
CA LYS A 46 14.70 -4.59 -5.59
C LYS A 46 15.65 -5.21 -6.62
N TYR A 47 15.84 -4.55 -7.76
CA TYR A 47 16.75 -5.02 -8.78
C TYR A 47 18.22 -4.85 -8.38
N GLN A 48 18.55 -3.84 -7.57
CA GLN A 48 19.87 -3.76 -6.94
C GLN A 48 20.15 -5.03 -6.11
N LEU A 49 19.26 -5.39 -5.19
CA LEU A 49 19.40 -6.59 -4.35
C LEU A 49 19.46 -7.90 -5.17
N ILE A 50 18.65 -7.99 -6.22
CA ILE A 50 18.66 -9.13 -7.15
C ILE A 50 20.03 -9.26 -7.83
N PHE A 51 20.59 -8.16 -8.32
CA PHE A 51 21.89 -8.16 -8.98
C PHE A 51 23.02 -8.48 -7.99
N ASP A 52 23.00 -7.88 -6.80
CA ASP A 52 23.97 -8.16 -5.74
C ASP A 52 23.97 -9.66 -5.40
N ARG A 53 22.79 -10.28 -5.30
CA ARG A 53 22.64 -11.71 -5.00
C ARG A 53 23.11 -12.60 -6.14
N LEU A 54 22.59 -12.40 -7.36
CA LEU A 54 22.88 -13.24 -8.53
C LEU A 54 24.33 -13.13 -9.00
N PHE A 55 24.91 -11.93 -8.92
CA PHE A 55 26.24 -11.62 -9.45
C PHE A 55 27.27 -11.40 -8.34
N SER A 56 26.96 -11.81 -7.11
CA SER A 56 27.94 -12.01 -6.03
C SER A 56 29.03 -13.01 -6.44
N ASN A 57 30.14 -12.97 -5.71
CA ASN A 57 31.24 -13.95 -5.83
C ASN A 57 30.93 -15.28 -5.11
N GLU A 58 29.66 -15.60 -4.85
CA GLU A 58 29.28 -16.81 -4.10
C GLU A 58 28.62 -17.86 -5.01
N ILE A 59 28.03 -17.44 -6.13
CA ILE A 59 27.35 -18.33 -7.07
C ILE A 59 28.26 -18.62 -8.26
N PHE A 60 28.70 -19.87 -8.43
CA PHE A 60 29.63 -20.27 -9.50
C PHE A 60 29.09 -21.33 -10.45
N ASP A 61 28.10 -22.11 -10.01
CA ASP A 61 27.50 -23.18 -10.79
C ASP A 61 26.10 -22.80 -11.31
N LYS A 62 25.66 -23.51 -12.35
CA LYS A 62 24.42 -23.22 -13.06
C LYS A 62 23.19 -23.57 -12.21
N GLU A 63 23.26 -24.63 -11.43
CA GLU A 63 22.12 -25.12 -10.65
C GLU A 63 21.75 -24.11 -9.56
N THR A 64 22.74 -23.67 -8.78
CA THR A 64 22.58 -22.63 -7.76
C THR A 64 22.08 -21.33 -8.38
N PHE A 65 22.64 -20.90 -9.51
CA PHE A 65 22.17 -19.69 -10.19
C PHE A 65 20.71 -19.80 -10.63
N LEU A 66 20.30 -20.94 -11.21
CA LEU A 66 18.93 -21.12 -11.66
C LEU A 66 17.95 -21.19 -10.48
N ALA A 67 18.29 -21.88 -9.40
CA ALA A 67 17.47 -21.92 -8.18
C ALA A 67 17.24 -20.52 -7.60
N GLU A 68 18.29 -19.70 -7.57
CA GLU A 68 18.22 -18.31 -7.13
C GLU A 68 17.35 -17.46 -8.03
N VAL A 69 17.52 -17.58 -9.35
CA VAL A 69 16.67 -16.87 -10.31
C VAL A 69 15.21 -17.32 -10.21
N ASP A 70 14.93 -18.59 -9.98
CA ASP A 70 13.56 -19.10 -9.84
C ASP A 70 12.91 -18.59 -8.53
N SER A 71 13.67 -18.48 -7.44
CA SER A 71 13.21 -17.84 -6.20
C SER A 71 12.87 -16.35 -6.43
N ILE A 72 13.75 -15.62 -7.13
CA ILE A 72 13.53 -14.22 -7.49
C ILE A 72 12.31 -14.08 -8.41
N HIS A 73 12.14 -14.99 -9.38
CA HIS A 73 11.01 -14.97 -10.30
C HIS A 73 9.68 -15.07 -9.54
N PHE A 74 9.58 -15.99 -8.58
CA PHE A 74 8.40 -16.11 -7.73
C PHE A 74 8.11 -14.83 -6.93
N LEU A 75 9.15 -14.16 -6.42
CA LEU A 75 8.99 -12.88 -5.71
C LEU A 75 8.49 -11.77 -6.65
N ILE A 76 9.03 -11.67 -7.86
CA ILE A 76 8.61 -10.67 -8.85
C ILE A 76 7.16 -10.92 -9.29
N GLU A 77 6.79 -12.17 -9.58
CA GLU A 77 5.42 -12.53 -9.95
C GLU A 77 4.43 -12.21 -8.82
N ARG A 78 4.76 -12.59 -7.58
CA ARG A 78 3.96 -12.24 -6.40
C ARG A 78 3.81 -10.74 -6.26
N ASP A 79 4.90 -9.99 -6.36
CA ASP A 79 4.89 -8.54 -6.22
C ASP A 79 4.06 -7.88 -7.34
N GLN A 80 4.12 -8.41 -8.56
CA GLN A 80 3.29 -7.97 -9.68
C GLN A 80 1.81 -8.25 -9.43
N MET A 81 1.45 -9.46 -8.96
CA MET A 81 0.06 -9.80 -8.62
C MET A 81 -0.51 -8.90 -7.52
N LEU A 82 0.33 -8.52 -6.54
CA LEU A 82 -0.05 -7.62 -5.46
C LEU A 82 0.03 -6.12 -5.83
N GLY A 83 0.53 -5.78 -7.03
CA GLY A 83 0.73 -4.39 -7.44
C GLY A 83 1.80 -3.65 -6.63
N THR A 84 2.77 -4.36 -6.07
CA THR A 84 3.81 -3.81 -5.19
C THR A 84 5.20 -3.73 -5.83
N LEU A 85 5.32 -4.02 -7.13
CA LEU A 85 6.62 -4.08 -7.83
C LEU A 85 7.45 -2.81 -7.65
N GLU A 86 6.84 -1.63 -7.78
CA GLU A 86 7.49 -0.32 -7.66
C GLU A 86 7.75 0.12 -6.21
N LEU A 87 7.26 -0.64 -5.22
CA LEU A 87 7.53 -0.35 -3.82
C LEU A 87 8.93 -0.86 -3.45
N ASN A 88 9.53 -0.24 -2.44
CA ASN A 88 10.78 -0.75 -1.89
C ASN A 88 10.54 -2.08 -1.12
N PRO A 89 11.59 -2.87 -0.86
CA PRO A 89 11.46 -4.18 -0.22
C PRO A 89 10.70 -4.12 1.11
N GLN A 90 11.06 -3.18 1.99
CA GLN A 90 10.44 -3.03 3.31
C GLN A 90 8.91 -2.81 3.22
N LYS A 91 8.45 -1.95 2.31
CA LYS A 91 7.01 -1.71 2.11
C LYS A 91 6.31 -2.94 1.52
N THR A 92 6.95 -3.64 0.60
CA THR A 92 6.42 -4.90 0.05
C THR A 92 6.27 -5.97 1.12
N ASP A 93 7.24 -6.10 2.02
CA ASP A 93 7.19 -7.06 3.12
C ASP A 93 6.04 -6.75 4.08
N ILE A 94 5.85 -5.47 4.44
CA ILE A 94 4.71 -5.03 5.26
C ILE A 94 3.39 -5.36 4.57
N ILE A 95 3.23 -5.04 3.28
CA ILE A 95 1.99 -5.34 2.55
C ILE A 95 1.74 -6.85 2.49
N THR A 96 2.77 -7.64 2.20
CA THR A 96 2.65 -9.10 2.10
C THR A 96 2.24 -9.70 3.44
N SER A 97 2.85 -9.25 4.54
CA SER A 97 2.51 -9.66 5.90
C SER A 97 1.08 -9.25 6.26
N VAL A 98 0.69 -7.98 6.04
CA VAL A 98 -0.67 -7.51 6.32
C VAL A 98 -1.71 -8.30 5.53
N ILE A 99 -1.48 -8.56 4.24
CA ILE A 99 -2.40 -9.35 3.42
C ILE A 99 -2.51 -10.79 3.94
N ALA A 100 -1.40 -11.39 4.37
CA ALA A 100 -1.42 -12.73 4.94
C ALA A 100 -2.24 -12.78 6.23
N GLU A 101 -2.01 -11.84 7.17
CA GLU A 101 -2.78 -11.75 8.42
C GLU A 101 -4.26 -11.50 8.17
N MET A 102 -4.60 -10.57 7.26
CA MET A 102 -5.99 -10.29 6.88
C MET A 102 -6.67 -11.54 6.30
N LYS A 103 -5.99 -12.29 5.44
CA LYS A 103 -6.56 -13.51 4.84
C LYS A 103 -6.78 -14.61 5.87
N ASN A 104 -5.84 -14.76 6.81
CA ASN A 104 -5.95 -15.75 7.87
C ASN A 104 -7.17 -15.45 8.75
N ASP A 105 -7.28 -14.23 9.28
CA ASP A 105 -8.40 -13.84 10.15
C ASP A 105 -9.74 -13.84 9.41
N MET A 106 -9.80 -13.33 8.16
CA MET A 106 -11.04 -13.36 7.37
C MET A 106 -11.50 -14.76 6.94
N SER A 107 -10.66 -15.78 7.09
CA SER A 107 -11.07 -17.16 6.83
C SER A 107 -11.81 -17.79 8.02
N GLU A 108 -11.71 -17.18 9.20
CA GLU A 108 -12.42 -17.62 10.42
C GLU A 108 -13.87 -17.15 10.41
N ALA A 109 -14.76 -17.96 10.99
CA ALA A 109 -16.20 -17.71 10.93
C ALA A 109 -16.67 -16.52 11.79
N ASP A 110 -15.90 -16.14 12.80
CA ASP A 110 -16.18 -15.05 13.76
C ASP A 110 -15.40 -13.77 13.44
N CYS A 111 -14.82 -13.66 12.25
CA CYS A 111 -14.16 -12.46 11.76
C CYS A 111 -15.04 -11.20 11.92
N ASN A 112 -14.47 -10.16 12.53
CA ASN A 112 -15.13 -8.87 12.70
C ASN A 112 -14.78 -7.88 11.57
N LEU A 113 -15.71 -7.74 10.62
CA LEU A 113 -15.53 -6.85 9.46
C LEU A 113 -15.37 -5.36 9.84
N ASP A 114 -15.88 -4.92 10.99
CA ASP A 114 -15.77 -3.52 11.42
C ASP A 114 -14.32 -3.12 11.72
N ILE A 115 -13.48 -4.06 12.17
CA ILE A 115 -12.04 -3.83 12.36
C ILE A 115 -11.38 -3.44 11.04
N TYR A 116 -11.74 -4.11 9.94
CA TYR A 116 -11.19 -3.81 8.62
C TYR A 116 -11.73 -2.50 8.03
N ILE A 117 -12.98 -2.17 8.32
CA ILE A 117 -13.54 -0.84 7.99
C ILE A 117 -12.74 0.25 8.74
N PHE A 118 -12.44 0.02 10.03
CA PHE A 118 -11.63 0.93 10.83
C PHE A 118 -10.19 1.05 10.30
N VAL A 119 -9.51 -0.06 9.97
CA VAL A 119 -8.17 -0.04 9.36
C VAL A 119 -8.17 0.77 8.06
N ASN A 120 -9.16 0.56 7.19
CA ASN A 120 -9.32 1.34 5.96
C ASN A 120 -9.50 2.84 6.25
N MET A 121 -10.33 3.19 7.23
CA MET A 121 -10.52 4.58 7.65
C MET A 121 -9.21 5.18 8.19
N LEU A 122 -8.46 4.42 8.99
CA LEU A 122 -7.19 4.84 9.59
C LEU A 122 -6.15 5.15 8.50
N ILE A 123 -5.93 4.22 7.57
CA ILE A 123 -4.97 4.38 6.46
C ILE A 123 -5.30 5.59 5.59
N ARG A 124 -6.58 5.84 5.31
CA ARG A 124 -7.02 6.98 4.50
C ARG A 124 -6.87 8.32 5.20
N SER A 125 -6.87 8.32 6.53
CA SER A 125 -7.07 9.54 7.32
C SER A 125 -5.85 9.96 8.15
N TYR A 126 -4.91 9.05 8.47
CA TYR A 126 -3.84 9.35 9.45
C TYR A 126 -2.96 10.53 9.07
N ARG A 127 -2.74 10.79 7.77
CA ARG A 127 -1.96 11.95 7.30
C ARG A 127 -2.68 13.29 7.47
N LYS A 128 -4.01 13.27 7.58
CA LYS A 128 -4.85 14.46 7.72
C LYS A 128 -5.25 14.74 9.17
N ASN A 129 -5.25 13.69 10.00
CA ASN A 129 -5.60 13.78 11.40
C ASN A 129 -4.49 13.17 12.28
N PRO A 130 -3.67 14.00 12.95
CA PRO A 130 -2.57 13.54 13.81
C PRO A 130 -2.99 12.58 14.93
N ILE A 131 -4.26 12.63 15.37
CA ILE A 131 -4.77 11.75 16.44
C ILE A 131 -4.65 10.28 16.05
N PHE A 132 -4.93 9.94 14.79
CA PHE A 132 -4.84 8.56 14.31
C PHE A 132 -3.40 8.04 14.31
N GLN A 133 -2.45 8.89 13.92
CA GLN A 133 -1.03 8.54 13.98
C GLN A 133 -0.56 8.39 15.43
N ASN A 134 -0.94 9.32 16.32
CA ASN A 134 -0.58 9.26 17.73
C ASN A 134 -1.17 8.02 18.42
N LEU A 135 -2.40 7.62 18.09
CA LEU A 135 -3.01 6.40 18.62
C LEU A 135 -2.29 5.15 18.15
N ALA A 136 -1.89 5.08 16.87
CA ALA A 136 -1.08 3.97 16.37
C ALA A 136 0.30 3.93 17.06
N ASN A 137 0.98 5.08 17.17
CA ASN A 137 2.27 5.20 17.86
C ASN A 137 2.17 4.78 19.32
N TYR A 138 1.10 5.14 20.02
CA TYR A 138 0.85 4.71 21.40
C TYR A 138 0.93 3.18 21.54
N PHE A 139 0.19 2.44 20.71
CA PHE A 139 0.22 0.98 20.75
C PHE A 139 1.54 0.40 20.29
N LEU A 140 2.21 1.00 19.29
CA LEU A 140 3.53 0.54 18.86
C LEU A 140 4.59 0.69 19.96
N VAL A 141 4.60 1.81 20.69
CA VAL A 141 5.51 2.04 21.82
C VAL A 141 5.16 1.11 22.98
N LEU A 142 3.87 0.99 23.34
CA LEU A 142 3.43 0.13 24.43
C LEU A 142 3.81 -1.34 24.22
N ASN A 143 3.78 -1.82 22.96
CA ASN A 143 4.13 -3.19 22.58
C ASN A 143 5.60 -3.36 22.15
N GLY A 144 6.46 -2.37 22.44
CA GLY A 144 7.90 -2.44 22.19
C GLY A 144 8.33 -2.46 20.72
N GLN A 145 7.42 -2.13 19.80
CA GLN A 145 7.71 -2.02 18.36
C GLN A 145 8.40 -0.70 18.01
N THR A 146 8.25 0.31 18.87
CA THR A 146 8.94 1.60 18.80
C THR A 146 9.61 1.89 20.13
N ASP A 147 10.86 2.38 20.10
CA ASP A 147 11.60 2.74 21.31
C ASP A 147 10.92 3.92 22.04
N ILE A 148 10.64 3.73 23.34
CA ILE A 148 10.06 4.73 24.23
C ILE A 148 10.92 5.99 24.35
N ASN A 149 12.24 5.89 24.12
CA ASN A 149 13.14 7.05 24.18
C ASN A 149 12.96 8.01 22.99
N ASN A 150 12.28 7.57 21.92
CA ASN A 150 12.06 8.39 20.73
C ASN A 150 10.78 9.24 20.79
N ILE A 151 10.04 9.21 21.91
CA ILE A 151 8.77 9.93 22.04
C ILE A 151 9.00 11.39 22.41
N ASN A 152 8.28 12.30 21.75
CA ASN A 152 8.35 13.73 22.05
C ASN A 152 7.38 14.13 23.19
N ASP A 153 7.45 15.38 23.65
CA ASP A 153 6.66 15.83 24.81
C ASP A 153 5.14 15.88 24.54
N ASP A 154 4.71 16.16 23.31
CA ASP A 154 3.29 16.08 22.94
C ASP A 154 2.79 14.64 22.94
N GLU A 155 3.62 13.70 22.46
CA GLU A 155 3.35 12.26 22.53
C GLU A 155 3.29 11.78 23.98
N LYS A 156 4.19 12.23 24.87
CA LYS A 156 4.13 11.89 26.31
C LYS A 156 2.80 12.32 26.93
N ARG A 157 2.34 13.54 26.63
CA ARG A 157 1.05 14.04 27.11
C ARG A 157 -0.11 13.20 26.56
N PHE A 158 -0.08 12.85 25.28
CA PHE A 158 -1.11 12.00 24.69
C PHE A 158 -1.09 10.58 25.27
N PHE A 159 0.07 9.93 25.34
CA PHE A 159 0.25 8.56 25.82
C PHE A 159 -0.12 8.40 27.28
N SER A 160 0.23 9.35 28.14
CA SER A 160 -0.19 9.32 29.56
C SER A 160 -1.70 9.36 29.73
N ASN A 161 -2.42 10.19 28.95
CA ASN A 161 -3.88 10.25 28.97
C ASN A 161 -4.52 8.99 28.40
N CYS A 162 -4.00 8.45 27.29
CA CYS A 162 -4.45 7.17 26.74
C CYS A 162 -4.22 6.02 27.72
N TYR A 163 -3.04 5.95 28.34
CA TYR A 163 -2.73 4.92 29.32
C TYR A 163 -3.67 4.98 30.50
N LYS A 164 -3.94 6.18 31.05
CA LYS A 164 -4.94 6.37 32.11
C LYS A 164 -6.30 5.82 31.68
N LEU A 165 -6.82 6.25 30.53
CA LEU A 165 -8.12 5.82 30.00
C LEU A 165 -8.21 4.28 29.87
N PHE A 166 -7.23 3.67 29.20
CA PHE A 166 -7.24 2.22 28.99
C PHE A 166 -7.00 1.44 30.28
N HIS A 167 -6.20 1.98 31.21
CA HIS A 167 -5.98 1.37 32.51
C HIS A 167 -7.26 1.34 33.34
N GLU A 168 -7.98 2.46 33.43
CA GLU A 168 -9.26 2.58 34.14
C GLU A 168 -10.32 1.62 33.56
N GLU A 169 -10.36 1.46 32.23
CA GLU A 169 -11.26 0.51 31.58
C GLU A 169 -10.88 -0.95 31.90
N LEU A 170 -9.59 -1.27 31.92
CA LEU A 170 -9.09 -2.61 32.27
C LEU A 170 -9.36 -2.96 33.74
N THR A 171 -9.25 -1.98 34.65
CA THR A 171 -9.51 -2.16 36.09
C THR A 171 -11.00 -2.07 36.44
N GLN A 172 -11.87 -1.76 35.47
CA GLN A 172 -13.30 -1.51 35.67
C GLN A 172 -13.58 -0.35 36.64
N GLU A 173 -12.68 0.63 36.66
CA GLU A 173 -12.78 1.85 37.46
C GLU A 173 -13.39 3.02 36.66
N SER A 174 -13.64 2.81 35.36
CA SER A 174 -14.27 3.80 34.49
C SER A 174 -15.76 3.96 34.82
N GLU A 175 -16.18 5.22 35.01
CA GLU A 175 -17.59 5.60 35.11
C GLU A 175 -18.04 6.33 33.84
N THR A 176 -19.33 6.27 33.53
CA THR A 176 -19.88 7.00 32.39
C THR A 176 -19.85 8.51 32.65
N ASP A 177 -18.98 9.23 31.93
CA ASP A 177 -19.00 10.69 31.89
C ASP A 177 -20.11 11.18 30.95
N ASN A 178 -21.25 11.57 31.54
CA ASN A 178 -22.41 12.03 30.79
C ASN A 178 -22.14 13.31 29.96
N GLU A 179 -21.24 14.19 30.41
CA GLU A 179 -20.91 15.42 29.68
C GLU A 179 -20.18 15.07 28.37
N TYR A 180 -19.17 14.21 28.45
CA TYR A 180 -18.43 13.78 27.27
C TYR A 180 -19.24 12.84 26.37
N LEU A 181 -20.13 12.03 26.93
CA LEU A 181 -21.07 11.23 26.15
C LEU A 181 -22.02 12.10 25.31
N GLU A 182 -22.55 13.19 25.88
CA GLU A 182 -23.39 14.14 25.14
C GLU A 182 -22.60 14.83 24.01
N LYS A 183 -21.36 15.25 24.29
CA LYS A 183 -20.47 15.82 23.27
C LYS A 183 -20.19 14.81 22.15
N PHE A 184 -20.01 13.54 22.48
CA PHE A 184 -19.81 12.47 21.52
C PHE A 184 -21.03 12.31 20.60
N TYR A 185 -22.25 12.20 21.16
CA TYR A 185 -23.47 12.10 20.37
C TYR A 185 -23.68 13.29 19.43
N LYS A 186 -23.52 14.51 19.94
CA LYS A 186 -23.57 15.73 19.13
C LYS A 186 -22.55 15.70 17.99
N ARG A 187 -21.34 15.20 18.24
CA ARG A 187 -20.33 15.06 17.19
C ARG A 187 -20.73 14.04 16.14
N VAL A 188 -21.26 12.89 16.52
CA VAL A 188 -21.77 11.86 15.60
C VAL A 188 -22.85 12.43 14.68
N GLU A 189 -23.83 13.14 15.23
CA GLU A 189 -24.89 13.80 14.45
C GLU A 189 -24.33 14.82 13.45
N SER A 190 -23.40 15.67 13.91
CA SER A 190 -22.77 16.67 13.03
C SER A 190 -22.04 16.02 11.84
N LEU A 191 -21.32 14.93 12.08
CA LEU A 191 -20.59 14.20 11.04
C LEU A 191 -21.54 13.51 10.05
N ASN A 192 -22.68 13.00 10.53
CA ASN A 192 -23.69 12.40 9.65
C ASN A 192 -24.33 13.45 8.73
N LEU A 193 -24.62 14.65 9.25
CA LEU A 193 -25.12 15.76 8.44
C LEU A 193 -24.08 16.23 7.41
N GLU A 194 -22.81 16.32 7.79
CA GLU A 194 -21.71 16.64 6.87
C GLU A 194 -21.60 15.61 5.74
N LYS A 195 -21.66 14.31 6.04
CA LYS A 195 -21.64 13.23 5.04
C LYS A 195 -22.83 13.30 4.09
N GLN A 196 -24.03 13.56 4.61
CA GLN A 196 -25.23 13.71 3.78
C GLN A 196 -25.07 14.87 2.79
N ARG A 197 -24.59 16.03 3.25
CA ARG A 197 -24.32 17.18 2.37
C ARG A 197 -23.29 16.85 1.29
N GLN A 198 -22.16 16.24 1.67
CA GLN A 198 -21.12 15.83 0.72
C GLN A 198 -21.67 14.85 -0.34
N MET A 199 -22.57 13.96 0.05
CA MET A 199 -23.22 13.04 -0.88
C MET A 199 -24.14 13.77 -1.87
N GLU A 200 -24.94 14.73 -1.40
CA GLU A 200 -25.81 15.53 -2.27
C GLU A 200 -25.01 16.44 -3.22
N ASP A 201 -23.90 17.03 -2.74
CA ASP A 201 -22.99 17.82 -3.56
C ASP A 201 -22.34 16.95 -4.66
N LEU A 202 -21.94 15.72 -4.32
CA LEU A 202 -21.40 14.76 -5.27
C LEU A 202 -22.44 14.36 -6.33
N LYS A 203 -23.67 14.04 -5.92
CA LYS A 203 -24.77 13.73 -6.84
C LYS A 203 -25.05 14.88 -7.79
N THR A 204 -25.09 16.10 -7.29
CA THR A 204 -25.31 17.32 -8.09
C THR A 204 -24.18 17.50 -9.10
N THR A 205 -22.93 17.35 -8.66
CA THR A 205 -21.74 17.44 -9.53
C THR A 205 -21.77 16.39 -10.63
N LEU A 206 -22.12 15.14 -10.29
CA LEU A 206 -22.25 14.05 -11.24
C LEU A 206 -23.35 14.32 -12.27
N SER A 207 -24.53 14.75 -11.81
CA SER A 207 -25.67 15.10 -12.67
C SER A 207 -25.32 16.20 -13.67
N ASN A 208 -24.58 17.23 -13.22
CA ASN A 208 -24.13 18.32 -14.09
C ASN A 208 -23.17 17.81 -15.16
N LYS A 209 -22.16 17.01 -14.79
CA LYS A 209 -21.21 16.42 -15.75
C LYS A 209 -21.89 15.55 -16.80
N ILE A 210 -22.85 14.71 -16.38
CA ILE A 210 -23.64 13.88 -17.30
C ILE A 210 -24.44 14.76 -18.26
N SER A 211 -25.09 15.80 -17.73
CA SER A 211 -25.90 16.73 -18.53
C SER A 211 -25.07 17.49 -19.57
N GLU A 212 -23.88 17.97 -19.18
CA GLU A 212 -22.92 18.62 -20.07
C GLU A 212 -22.53 17.67 -21.21
N ARG A 213 -22.21 16.42 -20.89
CA ARG A 213 -21.81 15.43 -21.90
C ARG A 213 -22.93 15.09 -22.88
N ILE A 214 -24.16 14.92 -22.38
CA ILE A 214 -25.35 14.73 -23.24
C ILE A 214 -25.49 15.93 -24.19
N SER A 215 -25.36 17.16 -23.68
CA SER A 215 -25.43 18.36 -24.51
C SER A 215 -24.36 18.39 -25.59
N GLU A 216 -23.12 17.98 -25.30
CA GLU A 216 -22.05 17.86 -26.29
C GLU A 216 -22.38 16.85 -27.39
N LEU A 217 -22.84 15.65 -27.02
CA LEU A 217 -23.19 14.60 -27.98
C LEU A 217 -24.38 15.01 -28.86
N THR A 218 -25.38 15.66 -28.28
CA THR A 218 -26.51 16.20 -29.05
C THR A 218 -26.09 17.32 -29.99
N LYS A 219 -25.12 18.18 -29.63
CA LYS A 219 -24.53 19.17 -30.55
C LYS A 219 -23.80 18.51 -31.73
N LEU A 220 -23.29 17.30 -31.55
CA LEU A 220 -22.68 16.49 -32.61
C LEU A 220 -23.73 15.76 -33.48
N GLY A 221 -25.02 15.95 -33.21
CA GLY A 221 -26.13 15.37 -33.98
C GLY A 221 -26.56 13.97 -33.51
N ILE A 222 -26.07 13.50 -32.37
CA ILE A 222 -26.50 12.24 -31.76
C ILE A 222 -27.84 12.49 -31.06
N ASN A 223 -28.87 11.70 -31.40
CA ASN A 223 -30.17 11.82 -30.73
C ASN A 223 -30.06 11.37 -29.27
N PRO A 224 -30.72 12.07 -28.33
CA PRO A 224 -30.70 11.69 -26.91
C PRO A 224 -31.16 10.25 -26.63
N GLU A 225 -32.06 9.70 -27.45
CA GLU A 225 -32.56 8.32 -27.34
C GLU A 225 -31.50 7.28 -27.70
N ASP A 226 -30.49 7.66 -28.48
CA ASP A 226 -29.38 6.81 -28.91
C ASP A 226 -28.16 6.91 -27.97
N ILE A 227 -28.21 7.77 -26.94
CA ILE A 227 -27.11 7.94 -25.98
C ILE A 227 -27.21 6.85 -24.90
N SER A 228 -26.23 5.94 -24.89
CA SER A 228 -26.11 4.92 -23.86
C SER A 228 -25.56 5.48 -22.55
N ILE A 229 -26.19 5.15 -21.42
CA ILE A 229 -25.70 5.50 -20.08
C ILE A 229 -24.33 4.85 -19.83
N ASP A 230 -24.12 3.62 -20.29
CA ASP A 230 -22.85 2.92 -20.10
C ASP A 230 -21.71 3.62 -20.85
N GLU A 231 -21.97 4.12 -22.07
CA GLU A 231 -20.99 4.90 -22.85
C GLU A 231 -20.68 6.27 -22.24
N LEU A 232 -21.66 6.89 -21.57
CA LEU A 232 -21.44 8.12 -20.79
C LEU A 232 -20.52 7.85 -19.59
N MET A 233 -20.65 6.68 -18.95
CA MET A 233 -19.88 6.30 -17.77
C MET A 233 -18.45 5.82 -18.10
N GLU A 234 -18.24 5.14 -19.23
CA GLU A 234 -16.91 4.63 -19.63
C GLU A 234 -15.86 5.73 -19.87
N ASN A 235 -16.31 6.92 -20.28
CA ASN A 235 -15.45 8.07 -20.60
C ASN A 235 -15.21 9.02 -19.43
N MET A 236 -15.74 8.74 -18.22
CA MET A 236 -15.55 9.57 -17.02
C MET A 236 -14.35 9.15 -16.15
N LYS A 237 -13.43 8.32 -16.68
CA LYS A 237 -12.18 7.93 -16.01
C LYS A 237 -11.11 9.02 -16.05
#